data_AF-A0A961GHJ7-F1
#
_entry.id   AF-A0A961GHJ7-F1
#
_cell.length_a   1.000
_cell.length_b   1.000
_cell.length_c   1.000
_cell.angle_alpha   90.00
_cell.angle_beta   90.00
_cell.angle_gamma   90.00
#
_symmetry.space_group_name_H-M   'P 1'
#
loop_
_entity.id
_entity.type
_entity.pdbx_description
1 polymer ?
#
loop_
_entity_poly.entity_id
_entity_poly.type
_entity_poly.pdbx_seq_one_letter_code
_entity_poly.pdbx_strand_id
1 'polypeptide(L)'
;MTFRPETAAPLNELAEVLLRGDNSLTRGERELIAARVSRLNGCQFCCDSHSTFAALQVDGGFDTVDCVLDEPDSAPVSSKMRALLAIAAQVQQGGKAVTS
;
A
#
# COMPACT_ATOMS: atom_id res chain seq x y z
N MET A 1 -4.45 19.31 5.77
CA MET A 1 -4.22 19.20 7.23
C MET A 1 -3.93 20.58 7.84
N THR A 2 -4.93 21.47 7.91
CA THR A 2 -4.71 22.89 8.28
C THR A 2 -5.00 23.18 9.77
N PHE A 3 -5.75 22.30 10.43
CA PHE A 3 -6.23 22.52 11.81
C PHE A 3 -5.13 22.44 12.87
N ARG A 4 -4.13 21.56 12.71
CA ARG A 4 -2.98 21.38 13.63
C ARG A 4 -1.67 21.18 12.84
N PRO A 5 -1.03 22.27 12.41
CA PRO A 5 0.18 22.23 11.58
C PRO A 5 1.34 21.46 12.23
N GLU A 6 1.50 21.57 13.54
CA GLU A 6 2.58 20.94 14.31
C GLU A 6 2.50 19.41 14.34
N THR A 7 1.29 18.84 14.20
CA THR A 7 1.12 17.39 13.99
C THR A 7 1.08 17.02 12.51
N ALA A 8 0.62 17.92 11.65
CA ALA A 8 0.49 17.67 10.22
C ALA A 8 1.86 17.54 9.53
N ALA A 9 2.80 18.43 9.84
CA ALA A 9 4.14 18.43 9.25
C ALA A 9 4.86 17.07 9.42
N PRO A 10 5.04 16.53 10.65
CA PRO A 10 5.72 15.25 10.81
C PRO A 10 4.96 14.06 10.20
N LEU A 11 3.63 14.08 10.19
CA LEU A 11 2.84 13.03 9.52
C LEU A 11 3.02 13.05 8.00
N ASN A 12 3.06 14.24 7.40
CA ASN A 12 3.30 14.39 5.97
C ASN A 12 4.73 13.98 5.61
N GLU A 13 5.74 14.38 6.40
CA GLU A 13 7.13 13.97 6.19
C GLU A 13 7.29 12.45 6.24
N LEU A 14 6.62 11.78 7.20
CA LEU A 14 6.60 10.33 7.24
C LEU A 14 6.01 9.73 5.96
N ALA A 15 4.88 10.26 5.48
CA ALA A 15 4.27 9.80 4.24
C ALA A 15 5.17 10.05 3.01
N GLU A 16 5.87 11.19 2.93
CA GLU A 16 6.82 11.50 1.86
C GLU A 16 7.98 10.51 1.83
N VAL A 17 8.59 10.25 2.99
CA VAL A 17 9.70 9.29 3.11
C VAL A 17 9.24 7.90 2.69
N LEU A 18 8.10 7.45 3.22
CA LEU A 18 7.61 6.09 2.96
C LEU A 18 7.13 5.90 1.52
N LEU A 19 6.38 6.84 0.94
CA LEU A 19 5.70 6.64 -0.34
C LEU A 19 6.43 7.24 -1.53
N ARG A 20 7.25 8.29 -1.33
CA ARG A 20 7.84 9.06 -2.44
C ARG A 20 9.36 9.10 -2.47
N GLY A 21 10.04 8.88 -1.34
CA GLY A 21 11.50 8.83 -1.25
C GLY A 21 12.14 7.70 -2.05
N ASP A 22 13.46 7.78 -2.25
CA ASP A 22 14.26 6.79 -2.98
C ASP A 22 14.15 5.40 -2.32
N ASN A 23 13.88 4.38 -3.12
CA ASN A 23 13.70 3.02 -2.63
C ASN A 23 13.90 1.98 -3.74
N SER A 24 14.16 0.74 -3.35
CA SER A 24 14.17 -0.42 -4.25
C SER A 24 12.77 -0.84 -4.72
N LEU A 25 11.72 -0.44 -3.99
CA LEU A 25 10.33 -0.56 -4.42
C LEU A 25 9.91 0.73 -5.13
N THR A 26 9.21 0.58 -6.24
CA THR A 26 8.62 1.71 -6.94
C THR A 26 7.56 2.39 -6.08
N ARG A 27 7.17 3.61 -6.44
CA ARG A 27 6.06 4.31 -5.78
C ARG A 27 4.75 3.51 -5.91
N GLY A 28 4.45 3.01 -7.11
CA GLY A 28 3.26 2.17 -7.35
C GLY A 28 3.24 0.90 -6.49
N GLU A 29 4.37 0.20 -6.36
CA GLU A 29 4.47 -0.99 -5.49
C GLU A 29 4.21 -0.68 -4.02
N ARG A 30 4.70 0.46 -3.53
CA ARG A 30 4.47 0.91 -2.14
C ARG A 30 3.01 1.31 -1.91
N GLU A 31 2.41 1.99 -2.87
CA GLU A 31 0.98 2.34 -2.86
C GLU A 31 0.09 1.09 -2.90
N LEU A 32 0.45 0.04 -3.66
CA LEU A 32 -0.28 -1.24 -3.66
C LEU A 32 -0.29 -1.91 -2.28
N ILE A 33 0.86 -1.93 -1.59
CA ILE A 33 0.93 -2.46 -0.21
C ILE A 33 0.04 -1.63 0.71
N ALA A 34 0.09 -0.31 0.63
CA ALA A 34 -0.72 0.59 1.43
C ALA A 34 -2.23 0.42 1.17
N ALA A 35 -2.63 0.26 -0.10
CA ALA A 35 -4.01 0.01 -0.51
C ALA A 35 -4.53 -1.32 0.05
N ARG A 36 -3.77 -2.42 -0.10
CA ARG A 36 -4.15 -3.74 0.41
C ARG A 36 -4.30 -3.75 1.93
N VAL A 37 -3.33 -3.18 2.66
CA VAL A 37 -3.42 -3.08 4.12
C VAL A 37 -4.60 -2.20 4.55
N SER A 38 -4.87 -1.11 3.85
CA SER A 38 -6.02 -0.24 4.13
C SER A 38 -7.35 -0.94 3.92
N ARG A 39 -7.47 -1.76 2.86
CA ARG A 39 -8.62 -2.64 2.59
C ARG A 39 -8.84 -3.63 3.73
N LEU A 40 -7.79 -4.31 4.18
CA LEU A 40 -7.86 -5.27 5.30
C LEU A 40 -8.22 -4.61 6.63
N ASN A 41 -7.81 -3.35 6.83
CA ASN A 41 -8.20 -2.54 7.99
C ASN A 41 -9.62 -1.95 7.89
N GLY A 42 -10.34 -2.13 6.78
CA GLY A 42 -11.64 -1.49 6.55
C GLY A 42 -11.58 0.05 6.45
N CYS A 43 -10.41 0.62 6.15
CA CYS A 43 -10.24 2.05 6.02
C CYS A 43 -10.52 2.51 4.58
N GLN A 44 -11.77 2.88 4.30
CA GLN A 44 -12.21 3.28 2.96
C GLN A 44 -11.39 4.45 2.39
N PHE A 45 -11.20 5.52 3.18
CA PHE A 45 -10.47 6.70 2.73
C PHE A 45 -9.03 6.38 2.29
N CYS A 46 -8.30 5.60 3.11
CA CYS A 46 -6.93 5.22 2.76
C CYS A 46 -6.92 4.24 1.58
N CYS A 47 -7.85 3.29 1.54
CA CYS A 47 -7.96 2.35 0.43
C CYS A 47 -8.14 3.10 -0.90
N ASP A 48 -9.11 4.00 -1.00
CA ASP A 48 -9.41 4.73 -2.24
C ASP A 48 -8.24 5.63 -2.66
N SER A 49 -7.65 6.34 -1.69
CA SER A 49 -6.53 7.24 -1.95
C SER A 49 -5.32 6.47 -2.48
N HIS A 50 -4.89 5.43 -1.77
CA HIS A 50 -3.72 4.62 -2.15
C HIS A 50 -3.98 3.83 -3.44
N SER A 51 -5.18 3.27 -3.63
CA SER A 51 -5.57 2.60 -4.87
C SER A 51 -5.45 3.52 -6.08
N THR A 52 -5.90 4.77 -5.95
CA THR A 52 -5.81 5.76 -7.03
C THR A 52 -4.34 6.07 -7.36
N PHE A 53 -3.49 6.32 -6.35
CA PHE A 53 -2.07 6.58 -6.58
C PHE A 53 -1.29 5.37 -7.10
N ALA A 54 -1.69 4.16 -6.70
CA ALA A 54 -1.15 2.92 -7.24
C ALA A 54 -1.52 2.76 -8.72
N ALA A 55 -2.81 2.89 -9.07
CA ALA A 55 -3.30 2.73 -10.44
C ALA A 55 -2.63 3.69 -11.44
N LEU A 56 -2.23 4.88 -10.99
CA LEU A 56 -1.51 5.84 -11.84
C LEU A 56 -0.04 5.46 -12.11
N GLN A 57 0.51 4.47 -11.41
CA GLN A 57 1.95 4.17 -11.40
C GLN A 57 2.29 2.70 -11.67
N VAL A 58 1.30 1.82 -11.72
CA VAL A 58 1.50 0.39 -12.02
C VAL A 58 0.93 0.04 -13.40
N ASP A 59 1.54 -0.93 -14.06
CA ASP A 59 1.00 -1.49 -15.30
C ASP A 59 -0.38 -2.10 -15.05
N GLY A 60 -1.31 -1.91 -15.99
CA GLY A 60 -2.70 -2.36 -15.88
C GLY A 60 -3.60 -1.48 -15.01
N GLY A 61 -3.06 -0.47 -14.33
CA GLY A 61 -3.84 0.54 -13.63
C GLY A 61 -4.81 -0.04 -12.59
N PHE A 62 -6.08 0.38 -12.65
CA PHE A 62 -7.10 -0.07 -11.71
C PHE A 62 -7.36 -1.58 -11.77
N ASP A 63 -7.27 -2.22 -12.94
CA ASP A 63 -7.48 -3.67 -13.05
C ASP A 63 -6.47 -4.45 -12.21
N THR A 64 -5.19 -4.02 -12.24
CA THR A 64 -4.14 -4.58 -11.39
C THR A 64 -4.39 -4.31 -9.91
N VAL A 65 -4.84 -3.10 -9.56
CA VAL A 65 -5.16 -2.73 -8.18
C VAL A 65 -6.30 -3.60 -7.64
N ASP A 66 -7.39 -3.74 -8.39
CA ASP A 66 -8.55 -4.54 -7.99
C ASP A 66 -8.16 -6.01 -7.80
N CYS A 67 -7.35 -6.57 -8.72
CA CYS A 67 -6.79 -7.91 -8.53
C CYS A 67 -5.95 -8.02 -7.25
N VAL A 68 -5.11 -7.04 -6.93
CA VAL A 68 -4.33 -7.03 -5.67
C VAL A 68 -5.23 -6.93 -4.44
N LEU A 69 -6.34 -6.20 -4.53
CA LEU A 69 -7.28 -6.02 -3.43
C LEU A 69 -8.15 -7.24 -3.18
N ASP A 70 -8.55 -7.97 -4.21
CA ASP A 70 -9.48 -9.10 -4.08
C ASP A 70 -8.75 -10.45 -4.10
N GLU A 71 -7.80 -10.64 -5.01
CA GLU A 71 -7.08 -11.90 -5.25
C GLU A 71 -5.56 -11.70 -5.39
N PRO A 72 -4.84 -11.30 -4.33
CA PRO A 72 -3.42 -10.96 -4.41
C PRO A 72 -2.51 -12.10 -4.89
N ASP A 73 -2.93 -13.36 -4.72
CA ASP A 73 -2.15 -14.54 -5.16
C ASP A 73 -2.18 -14.74 -6.68
N SER A 74 -3.25 -14.30 -7.35
CA SER A 74 -3.41 -14.37 -8.81
C SER A 74 -3.09 -13.03 -9.50
N ALA A 75 -2.92 -11.95 -8.73
CA ALA A 75 -2.72 -10.60 -9.24
C ALA A 75 -1.53 -10.51 -10.24
N PRO A 76 -1.68 -9.69 -11.31
CA PRO A 76 -0.70 -9.55 -12.39
C PRO A 76 0.52 -8.69 -11.98
N VAL A 77 1.07 -8.95 -10.79
CA VAL A 77 2.27 -8.32 -10.25
C VAL A 77 3.43 -9.33 -10.19
N SER A 78 4.64 -8.85 -9.92
CA SER A 78 5.80 -9.73 -9.79
C SER A 78 5.63 -10.74 -8.64
N SER A 79 6.34 -11.88 -8.70
CA SER A 79 6.36 -12.85 -7.60
C SER A 79 6.86 -12.25 -6.29
N LYS A 80 7.84 -11.33 -6.39
CA LYS A 80 8.31 -10.51 -5.25
C LYS A 80 7.16 -9.73 -4.63
N MET A 81 6.35 -9.05 -5.44
CA MET A 81 5.22 -8.25 -4.92
C MET A 81 4.14 -9.11 -4.29
N ARG A 82 3.79 -10.26 -4.87
CA ARG A 82 2.86 -11.21 -4.22
C ARG A 82 3.34 -11.64 -2.84
N ALA A 83 4.63 -11.99 -2.72
CA ALA A 83 5.21 -12.35 -1.43
C ALA A 83 5.17 -11.19 -0.42
N LEU A 84 5.48 -9.96 -0.85
CA LEU A 84 5.41 -8.78 0.02
C LEU A 84 3.98 -8.45 0.46
N LEU A 85 2.99 -8.61 -0.42
CA LEU A 85 1.57 -8.43 -0.10
C LEU A 85 1.09 -9.46 0.93
N ALA A 86 1.53 -10.72 0.81
CA ALA A 86 1.24 -11.77 1.78
C ALA A 86 1.87 -11.47 3.16
N ILE A 87 3.11 -10.97 3.18
CA ILE A 87 3.76 -10.51 4.42
C ILE A 87 3.00 -9.33 5.03
N ALA A 88 2.62 -8.33 4.21
CA ALA A 88 1.88 -7.15 4.68
C ALA A 88 0.52 -7.52 5.29
N ALA A 89 -0.18 -8.51 4.72
CA ALA A 89 -1.44 -9.02 5.26
C ALA A 89 -1.26 -9.70 6.63
N GLN A 90 -0.12 -10.36 6.89
CA GLN A 90 0.19 -10.93 8.19
C GLN A 90 0.61 -9.84 9.19
N VAL A 91 1.46 -8.89 8.78
CA VAL A 91 1.88 -7.75 9.61
C VAL A 91 0.68 -6.93 10.06
N GLN A 92 -0.32 -6.75 9.21
CA GLN A 92 -1.56 -6.02 9.54
C GLN A 92 -2.32 -6.69 10.69
N GLN A 93 -2.33 -8.02 10.78
CA GLN A 93 -2.92 -8.75 11.90
C GLN A 93 -2.05 -8.63 13.16
N GLY A 94 -0.73 -8.63 12.96
CA GLY A 94 0.27 -8.30 13.97
C GLY A 94 1.63 -8.91 13.65
N GLY A 95 2.71 -8.30 14.13
CA GLY A 95 4.07 -8.78 13.83
C GLY A 95 4.37 -10.23 14.27
N LYS A 96 3.62 -10.76 15.24
CA LYS A 96 3.71 -12.18 15.68
C LYS A 96 2.98 -13.16 14.75
N ALA A 97 2.13 -12.66 13.86
CA ALA A 97 1.40 -13.47 12.89
C ALA A 97 2.24 -13.77 11.63
N VAL A 98 3.45 -13.20 11.51
CA VAL A 98 4.34 -13.43 10.38
C VAL A 98 5.03 -14.79 10.52
N THR A 99 4.70 -15.74 9.65
CA THR A 99 5.28 -17.08 9.60
C THR A 99 6.10 -17.32 8.33
N SER A 100 6.98 -18.34 8.38
CA SER A 100 7.87 -18.74 7.27
C SER A 100 7.16 -19.50 6.15
#